data_AF-U1XU86-F1
#
_entry.id   AF-U1XU86-F1
#
_cell.length_a   1.000
_cell.length_b   1.000
_cell.length_c   1.000
_cell.angle_alpha   90.00
_cell.angle_beta   90.00
_cell.angle_gamma   90.00
#
_symmetry.space_group_name_H-M   'P 1'
#
loop_
_entity.id
_entity.type
_entity.pdbx_description
1 polymer ?
#
loop_
_entity_poly.entity_id
_entity_poly.type
_entity_poly.pdbx_seq_one_letter_code
_entity_poly.pdbx_strand_id
1 'polypeptide(L)' 'MRLLFILILVANLALLAFGQGFFGTPPSEQGREPRQFSQRNQDAIQLGTPAHPTPASP' A
#
# COMPACT_ATOMS: atom_id res chain seq x y z
N MET A 1 -34.42 -9.50 -10.40
CA MET A 1 -33.67 -8.77 -9.36
C MET A 1 -32.60 -9.63 -8.67
N ARG A 2 -32.94 -10.83 -8.17
CA ARG A 2 -31.97 -11.71 -7.47
C ARG A 2 -30.75 -12.09 -8.32
N LEU A 3 -30.96 -12.42 -9.60
CA LEU A 3 -29.86 -12.81 -10.50
C LEU A 3 -28.84 -11.69 -10.72
N LEU A 4 -29.33 -10.48 -11.03
CA LEU A 4 -28.46 -9.31 -11.26
C LEU A 4 -27.68 -8.95 -9.99
N PHE A 5 -28.32 -9.03 -8.82
CA PHE A 5 -27.64 -8.87 -7.53
C PHE A 5 -26.52 -9.89 -7.33
N ILE A 6 -26.76 -11.17 -7.61
CA ILE A 6 -25.74 -12.23 -7.47
C ILE A 6 -24.57 -11.99 -8.43
N LEU A 7 -24.83 -11.59 -9.67
CA LEU A 7 -23.77 -11.29 -10.65
C LEU A 7 -22.87 -10.15 -10.18
N ILE A 8 -23.47 -9.06 -9.68
CA ILE A 8 -22.72 -7.92 -9.15
C ILE A 8 -21.91 -8.34 -7.92
N LEU A 9 -22.51 -9.12 -7.02
CA LEU A 9 -21.82 -9.62 -5.82
C LEU A 9 -20.58 -10.46 -6.20
N VAL A 10 -20.74 -11.41 -7.12
CA VAL A 10 -19.64 -12.27 -7.58
C VAL A 10 -18.54 -11.46 -8.27
N ALA A 11 -18.91 -10.48 -9.12
CA ALA A 11 -17.94 -9.62 -9.80
C ALA A 11 -17.10 -8.81 -8.81
N ASN A 12 -17.73 -8.24 -7.78
CA ASN A 12 -17.01 -7.49 -6.73
C ASN A 12 -16.08 -8.41 -5.92
N LEU A 13 -16.55 -9.61 -5.57
CA LEU A 13 -15.74 -10.56 -4.82
C LEU A 13 -14.53 -11.04 -5.62
N ALA A 14 -14.72 -11.28 -6.92
CA ALA A 14 -13.63 -11.62 -7.84
C ALA A 14 -12.61 -10.48 -7.95
N LEU A 15 -13.07 -9.23 -8.07
CA LEU A 15 -12.20 -8.05 -8.13
C LEU A 15 -11.40 -7.87 -6.82
N LEU A 16 -12.05 -8.04 -5.67
CA LEU A 16 -11.40 -7.97 -4.36
C LEU A 16 -10.33 -9.05 -4.21
N ALA A 17 -10.66 -10.31 -4.53
CA ALA A 17 -9.74 -11.43 -4.44
C ALA A 17 -8.53 -11.24 -5.38
N PHE A 18 -8.78 -10.70 -6.58
CA PHE A 18 -7.71 -10.34 -7.52
C PHE A 18 -6.76 -9.28 -6.96
N GLY A 19 -7.30 -8.21 -6.37
CA GLY A 19 -6.49 -7.15 -5.76
C GLY A 19 -5.71 -7.61 -4.52
N GLN A 20 -6.20 -8.62 -3.80
CA GLN A 20 -5.51 -9.19 -2.64
C GLN A 20 -4.44 -10.23 -2.98
N GLY A 21 -4.21 -10.51 -4.27
CA GLY A 21 -3.26 -11.55 -4.67
C GLY A 21 -3.71 -12.96 -4.28
N PHE A 22 -5.03 -13.19 -4.14
CA PHE A 22 -5.59 -14.52 -3.83
C PHE A 22 -5.22 -15.57 -4.89
N PHE A 23 -4.98 -15.12 -6.13
CA PHE A 23 -4.51 -15.96 -7.24
C PHE A 23 -3.00 -16.25 -7.20
N GLY A 24 -2.31 -15.82 -6.13
CA GLY A 24 -0.89 -16.05 -5.90
C GLY A 24 0.01 -14.89 -6.30
N THR A 25 1.26 -14.94 -5.84
CA THR A 25 2.32 -14.02 -6.27
C THR A 25 2.64 -14.25 -7.75
N PRO A 26 2.80 -13.18 -8.55
CA PRO A 26 3.17 -13.31 -9.94
C PRO A 26 4.51 -14.06 -10.08
N PRO A 27 4.74 -14.80 -11.17
CA PRO A 27 5.98 -15.58 -11.36
C PRO A 27 7.25 -14.73 -11.29
N SER A 28 7.15 -13.44 -11.62
CA SER A 28 8.24 -12.46 -11.49
C SER A 28 8.69 -12.20 -10.04
N GLU A 29 7.87 -12.57 -9.06
CA GLU A 29 8.16 -12.47 -7.63
C GLU A 29 8.48 -13.83 -6.99
N GLN A 30 8.47 -14.94 -7.75
CA GLN A 30 8.95 -16.22 -7.25
C GLN A 30 10.43 -16.13 -6.88
N GLY A 31 10.74 -16.38 -5.60
CA GLY A 31 12.08 -16.28 -5.05
C GLY A 31 12.46 -14.89 -4.52
N ARG A 32 11.58 -13.90 -4.63
CA ARG A 32 11.67 -12.68 -3.82
C ARG A 32 10.90 -12.94 -2.54
N GLU A 33 11.61 -13.01 -1.41
CA GLU A 33 10.97 -12.86 -0.11
C GLU A 33 10.18 -11.55 -0.13
N PRO A 34 8.84 -11.56 0.07
CA PRO A 34 8.09 -10.34 0.23
C PRO A 34 8.65 -9.68 1.47
N ARG A 35 9.50 -8.68 1.26
CA ARG A 35 10.13 -7.95 2.35
C ARG A 35 9.00 -7.29 3.09
N GLN A 36 8.56 -7.92 4.19
CA GLN A 36 7.66 -7.27 5.11
C GLN A 36 8.29 -5.91 5.38
N PHE A 37 7.58 -4.83 5.08
CA PHE A 37 7.96 -3.49 5.46
C PHE A 37 7.83 -3.38 6.99
N SER A 38 8.58 -4.20 7.72
CA SER A 38 8.93 -4.00 9.10
C SER A 38 9.98 -2.91 9.08
N GLN A 39 9.50 -1.68 8.93
CA GLN A 39 10.31 -0.49 9.02
C GLN A 39 10.65 -0.32 10.50
N ARG A 40 11.61 -1.13 10.96
CA ARG A 40 12.09 -1.24 12.35
C ARG A 40 12.56 0.10 12.94
N ASN A 41 12.73 1.12 12.10
CA ASN A 41 13.29 2.41 12.44
C ASN A 41 12.43 3.58 11.95
N GLN A 42 11.09 3.43 11.93
CA GLN A 42 10.19 4.56 11.67
C GLN A 42 10.42 5.70 12.65
N ASP A 43 10.69 5.37 13.92
CA ASP A 43 10.90 6.33 14.99
C ASP A 43 12.24 7.10 14.88
N ALA A 44 13.16 6.68 14.00
CA ALA A 44 14.40 7.40 13.76
C ALA A 44 14.24 8.59 12.80
N ILE A 45 13.10 8.72 12.12
CA ILE A 45 12.84 9.85 11.24
C ILE A 45 12.12 10.95 12.05
N GLN A 46 12.91 11.83 12.66
CA GLN A 46 12.41 13.06 13.25
C GLN A 46 12.39 14.15 12.18
N LEU A 47 11.22 14.75 11.94
CA LEU A 47 11.13 15.95 11.12
C LEU A 47 11.83 17.09 11.87
N GLY A 48 12.95 17.57 11.31
CA GLY A 48 13.62 18.76 11.82
C GLY A 48 12.72 20.00 11.68
N THR A 49 12.88 20.98 12.57
CA THR A 49 12.18 22.25 12.44
C THR A 49 12.73 22.99 11.22
N PRO A 50 11.88 23.42 10.26
CA PRO A 50 12.35 24.16 9.11
C PRO A 50 12.98 25.48 9.59
N ALA A 51 14.26 25.68 9.25
CA ALA A 51 14.96 26.92 9.58
C ALA A 51 14.27 28.06 8.84
N HIS A 52 13.65 28.98 9.59
CA HIS A 52 13.20 30.24 9.02
C HIS A 52 14.46 31.03 8.64
N PRO A 53 14.65 31.42 7.37
CA PRO A 53 15.76 32.30 7.04
C PRO A 53 15.54 33.61 7.80
N THR A 54 16.39 33.87 8.79
CA THR A 54 16.44 35.15 9.49
C THR A 54 16.88 36.20 8.46
N PRO A 55 16.02 37.16 8.07
CA PRO A 55 16.45 38.24 7.21
C PRO A 55 17.51 39.04 7.97
N ALA A 56 18.72 39.11 7.41
CA ALA A 56 19.79 39.93 7.92
C ALA A 56 19.32 41.40 7.92
N SER A 57 19.09 41.96 9.10
CA SER A 57 18.83 43.39 9.29
C SER A 57 20.17 44.15 9.28
N PRO A 58 20.25 45.30 8.57
CA PRO A 58 21.47 46.09 8.38
C PRO A 58 21.96 46.79 9.65
#